data_AF-A0A4Q2LH06-F1
#
_entry.id   AF-A0A4Q2LH06-F1
#
_cell.length_a   1.000
_cell.length_b   1.000
_cell.length_c   1.000
_cell.angle_alpha   90.00
_cell.angle_beta   90.00
_cell.angle_gamma   90.00
#
_symmetry.space_group_name_H-M   'P 1'
#
loop_
_entity.id
_entity.type
_entity.pdbx_description
1 polymer ?
#
loop_
_entity_poly.entity_id
_entity_poly.type
_entity_poly.pdbx_seq_one_letter_code
_entity_poly.pdbx_strand_id
1 'polypeptide(L)' 'MNKHGLNQYRLNYAKGYAKEFFEMVSKIELMYQLSVQGLVDDSVAESYIKRNIDELDAQWEYFKGYIEQRENMK' A
#
# COMPACT_ATOMS: atom_id res chain seq x y z
N MET A 1 -30.71 -10.86 -9.72
CA MET A 1 -30.25 -11.61 -8.53
C MET A 1 -28.90 -11.01 -8.06
N ASN A 2 -28.92 -10.08 -7.11
CA ASN A 2 -27.71 -9.62 -6.43
C ASN A 2 -27.29 -10.70 -5.41
N LYS A 3 -26.29 -11.51 -5.76
CA LYS A 3 -25.72 -12.50 -4.84
C LYS A 3 -24.96 -11.79 -3.71
N HIS A 4 -25.51 -11.90 -2.50
CA HIS A 4 -24.79 -11.90 -1.22
C HIS A 4 -23.75 -10.81 -0.96
N GLY A 5 -24.14 -9.54 -0.74
CA GLY A 5 -23.23 -8.54 -0.13
C GLY A 5 -21.89 -8.30 -0.87
N LEU A 6 -21.68 -8.89 -2.03
CA LEU A 6 -20.55 -8.67 -2.92
C LEU A 6 -20.94 -7.49 -3.79
N ASN A 7 -20.81 -6.28 -3.23
CA ASN A 7 -20.98 -5.08 -4.03
C ASN A 7 -19.69 -4.83 -4.83
N GLN A 8 -19.84 -4.38 -6.07
CA GLN A 8 -18.72 -4.02 -6.95
C GLN A 8 -17.81 -2.96 -6.29
N TYR A 9 -18.38 -2.11 -5.45
CA TYR A 9 -17.68 -1.07 -4.69
C TYR A 9 -16.59 -1.66 -3.76
N ARG A 10 -16.84 -2.77 -3.07
CA ARG A 10 -15.90 -3.47 -2.18
C ARG A 10 -14.73 -4.03 -2.96
N LEU A 11 -15.01 -4.67 -4.10
CA LEU A 11 -13.98 -5.19 -4.98
C LEU A 11 -13.11 -4.05 -5.54
N ASN A 12 -13.74 -2.94 -5.94
CA ASN A 12 -13.02 -1.79 -6.44
C ASN A 12 -12.16 -1.13 -5.35
N TYR A 13 -12.65 -1.08 -4.11
CA TYR A 13 -11.91 -0.52 -2.98
C TYR A 13 -10.69 -1.36 -2.59
N ALA A 14 -10.85 -2.69 -2.49
CA ALA A 14 -9.72 -3.60 -2.24
C ALA A 14 -8.69 -3.56 -3.39
N LYS A 15 -9.15 -3.45 -4.65
CA LYS A 15 -8.27 -3.24 -5.80
C LYS A 15 -7.53 -1.90 -5.74
N GLY A 16 -8.16 -0.86 -5.18
CA GLY A 16 -7.54 0.43 -4.94
C GLY A 16 -6.32 0.30 -4.03
N TYR A 17 -6.50 -0.28 -2.84
CA TYR A 17 -5.39 -0.53 -1.91
C TYR A 17 -4.29 -1.40 -2.51
N ALA A 18 -4.65 -2.49 -3.21
CA ALA A 18 -3.66 -3.34 -3.86
C ALA A 18 -2.81 -2.57 -4.89
N LYS A 19 -3.44 -1.66 -5.64
CA LYS A 19 -2.75 -0.79 -6.59
C LYS A 19 -1.84 0.21 -5.86
N GLU A 20 -2.32 0.85 -4.80
CA GLU A 20 -1.54 1.79 -4.00
C GLU A 20 -0.31 1.12 -3.37
N PHE A 21 -0.46 -0.08 -2.80
CA PHE A 21 0.67 -0.86 -2.28
C PHE A 21 1.68 -1.20 -3.38
N PHE A 22 1.21 -1.64 -4.55
CA PHE A 22 2.09 -1.92 -5.67
C PHE A 22 2.91 -0.69 -6.08
N GLU A 23 2.24 0.46 -6.25
CA GLU A 23 2.91 1.72 -6.60
C GLU A 23 3.93 2.15 -5.55
N MET A 24 3.64 1.95 -4.26
CA MET A 24 4.55 2.28 -3.16
C MET A 24 5.80 1.40 -3.18
N VAL A 25 5.62 0.08 -3.35
CA VAL A 25 6.74 -0.87 -3.49
C VAL A 25 7.60 -0.52 -4.70
N SER A 26 6.99 -0.18 -5.85
CA SER A 26 7.73 0.24 -7.03
C SER A 26 8.56 1.52 -6.80
N LYS A 27 8.05 2.50 -6.02
CA LYS A 27 8.81 3.71 -5.65
C LYS A 27 10.01 3.39 -4.77
N ILE A 28 9.84 2.47 -3.81
CA ILE A 28 10.93 1.99 -2.95
C ILE A 28 12.02 1.33 -3.79
N GLU A 29 11.63 0.42 -4.70
CA GLU A 29 12.55 -0.26 -5.60
C GLU A 29 13.31 0.73 -6.48
N LEU A 30 12.61 1.69 -7.09
CA LEU A 30 13.25 2.72 -7.91
C LEU A 30 14.26 3.55 -7.11
N MET A 31 13.90 3.99 -5.91
CA MET A 31 14.81 4.78 -5.06
C MET A 31 16.06 3.98 -4.69
N TYR A 32 15.89 2.70 -4.36
CA TYR A 32 17.01 1.80 -4.10
C TYR A 32 17.93 1.68 -5.32
N GLN A 33 17.36 1.45 -6.51
CA GLN A 33 18.14 1.35 -7.75
C GLN A 33 18.89 2.65 -8.06
N LEU A 34 18.30 3.81 -7.80
CA LEU A 34 18.95 5.11 -7.99
C LEU A 34 20.14 5.32 -7.04
N SER A 35 20.03 4.91 -5.78
CA SER A 35 21.16 4.96 -4.82
C SER A 35 22.26 3.98 -5.22
N VAL A 36 21.93 2.75 -5.61
CA VAL A 36 22.93 1.76 -6.11
C VAL A 36 23.70 2.28 -7.33
N GLN A 37 23.06 3.07 -8.19
CA GLN A 37 23.69 3.70 -9.37
C GLN A 37 24.48 4.98 -9.03
N GLY A 38 24.47 5.43 -7.77
CA GLY A 38 25.11 6.68 -7.33
C GLY A 38 24.40 7.94 -7.82
N LEU A 39 23.15 7.83 -8.27
CA LEU A 39 22.34 8.96 -8.76
C LEU A 39 21.63 9.70 -7.63
N VAL A 40 21.48 9.05 -6.46
CA VAL A 40 20.92 9.61 -5.23
C VAL A 40 21.84 9.24 -4.07
N ASP A 41 22.04 10.17 -3.15
CA ASP A 41 22.79 9.93 -1.91
C ASP A 41 22.12 8.85 -1.04
N ASP A 42 22.92 7.96 -0.46
CA ASP A 42 22.44 6.82 0.31
C ASP A 42 21.58 7.24 1.52
N SER A 43 21.93 8.32 2.21
CA SER A 43 21.16 8.80 3.37
C SER A 43 19.79 9.36 2.96
N VAL A 44 19.71 9.97 1.77
CA VAL A 44 18.46 10.45 1.19
C VAL A 44 17.59 9.27 0.76
N ALA A 45 18.18 8.27 0.10
CA ALA A 45 17.49 7.07 -0.32
C ALA A 45 16.97 6.27 0.88
N GLU A 46 17.78 6.06 1.92
CA GLU A 46 17.38 5.37 3.15
C GLU A 46 16.21 6.09 3.85
N SER A 47 16.30 7.41 4.00
CA SER A 47 15.23 8.22 4.60
C SER A 47 13.93 8.15 3.79
N TYR A 48 14.02 8.18 2.45
CA TYR A 48 12.87 8.04 1.58
C TYR A 48 12.24 6.65 1.69
N ILE A 49 13.05 5.59 1.58
CA ILE A 49 12.60 4.20 1.66
C ILE A 49 11.91 3.97 3.00
N LYS A 50 12.55 4.38 4.11
CA LYS A 50 11.97 4.26 5.44
C LYS A 50 10.60 4.90 5.54
N ARG A 51 10.46 6.16 5.08
CA ARG A 51 9.17 6.86 5.10
C ARG A 51 8.08 6.13 4.32
N ASN A 52 8.41 5.59 3.14
CA ASN A 52 7.43 4.87 2.31
C ASN A 52 7.04 3.53 2.94
N ILE A 53 7.96 2.84 3.63
CA ILE A 53 7.65 1.63 4.41
C ILE A 53 6.72 1.98 5.58
N ASP A 54 7.05 3.01 6.35
CA ASP A 54 6.22 3.45 7.48
C ASP A 54 4.80 3.86 7.02
N GLU A 55 4.67 4.48 5.83
CA GLU A 55 3.38 4.81 5.22
C GLU A 55 2.63 3.57 4.71
N LEU A 56 3.34 2.59 4.12
CA LEU A 56 2.77 1.33 3.67
C LEU A 56 2.18 0.54 4.85
N ASP A 57 2.90 0.48 5.98
CA ASP A 57 2.40 -0.15 7.20
C ASP A 57 1.13 0.54 7.72
N ALA A 58 1.10 1.88 7.74
CA ALA A 58 -0.10 2.60 8.14
C ALA A 58 -1.29 2.31 7.21
N GLN A 59 -1.09 2.33 5.89
CA GLN A 59 -2.13 1.97 4.91
C GLN A 59 -2.60 0.53 5.05
N TRP A 60 -1.69 -0.39 5.38
CA TRP A 60 -2.02 -1.79 5.66
C TRP A 60 -2.93 -1.94 6.88
N GLU A 61 -2.65 -1.22 7.97
CA GLU A 61 -3.53 -1.20 9.14
C GLU A 61 -4.91 -0.64 8.81
N TYR A 62 -5.00 0.42 8.00
CA TYR A 62 -6.30 0.93 7.54
C TYR A 62 -7.07 -0.08 6.70
N PHE A 63 -6.38 -0.78 5.79
CA PHE A 63 -7.01 -1.81 4.95
C PHE A 63 -7.51 -2.99 5.79
N LYS A 64 -6.71 -3.49 6.74
CA LYS A 64 -7.14 -4.53 7.68
C LYS A 64 -8.31 -4.07 8.54
N GLY A 65 -8.25 -2.85 9.09
CA GLY A 65 -9.33 -2.27 9.89
C GLY A 65 -10.65 -2.19 9.12
N TYR A 66 -10.61 -1.84 7.83
CA TYR A 66 -11.79 -1.88 6.95
C TYR A 66 -12.37 -3.31 6.82
N ILE A 67 -11.51 -4.33 6.74
CA ILE A 67 -11.94 -5.73 6.71
C ILE A 67 -12.56 -6.14 8.05
N GLU A 68 -11.90 -5.82 9.16
CA GLU A 68 -12.29 -6.22 10.53
C GLU A 68 -13.57 -5.54 11.02
N GLN A 69 -13.73 -4.22 10.82
CA GLN A 69 -14.99 -3.51 11.12
C GLN A 69 -16.18 -4.20 10.45
N ARG A 70 -15.96 -4.84 9.30
CA ARG A 70 -16.98 -5.55 8.55
C ARG A 70 -17.23 -6.98 9.03
N GLU A 71 -16.29 -7.61 9.72
CA GLU A 71 -16.56 -8.88 10.42
C GLU A 71 -17.44 -8.65 11.65
N ASN A 72 -17.24 -7.54 12.35
CA ASN A 72 -18.02 -7.15 13.53
C ASN A 72 -19.42 -6.58 13.23
N MET A 73 -19.70 -6.22 11.97
CA MET A 73 -21.03 -5.77 11.52
C MET A 73 -21.95 -6.92 11.05
N LYS A 74 -21.47 -8.17 11.09
CA LYS A 74 -22.27 -9.37 10.81
C LYS A 74 -22.91 -9.92 12.08
#